data_AF-A0A350IQM2-F1
#
_entry.id   AF-A0A350IQM2-F1
#
_cell.length_a   1.000
_cell.length_b   1.000
_cell.length_c   1.000
_cell.angle_alpha   90.00
_cell.angle_beta   90.00
_cell.angle_gamma   90.00
#
_symmetry.space_group_name_H-M   'P 1'
#
loop_
_entity.id
_entity.type
_entity.pdbx_description
1 polymer ?
#
loop_
_entity_poly.entity_id
_entity_poly.type
_entity_poly.pdbx_seq_one_letter_code
_entity_poly.pdbx_strand_id
1 'polypeptide(L)'
;MPRAEGTFDIDRFDTEKPHDEHDGVTLTRAHITKTFHGDLAGGSETDIIMVQTAQPAAYAGIERFEGSVQGRMGGFVLQHNAGGEAGVLWMTWKIVETSGTGGLAGIRGEGQIIVGPGGEHSYTLDYEL
;
A
#
# COMPACT_ATOMS: atom_id res chain seq x y z
N MET A 1 6.55 10.61 -16.67
CA MET A 1 5.39 9.74 -16.42
C MET A 1 4.34 10.59 -15.72
N PRO A 2 3.04 10.45 -16.07
CA PRO A 2 1.97 10.99 -15.23
C PRO A 2 2.18 10.59 -13.77
N ARG A 3 1.92 11.52 -12.86
CA ARG A 3 2.05 11.33 -11.42
C ARG A 3 0.70 11.61 -10.79
N ALA A 4 0.25 10.69 -9.95
CA ALA A 4 -0.94 10.82 -9.11
C ALA A 4 -0.51 11.02 -7.65
N GLU A 5 -1.15 11.96 -6.96
CA GLU A 5 -0.88 12.25 -5.55
C GLU A 5 -2.17 12.43 -4.76
N GLY A 6 -2.11 12.17 -3.46
CA GLY A 6 -3.25 12.35 -2.57
C GLY A 6 -3.03 11.77 -1.19
N THR A 7 -4.13 11.52 -0.49
CA THR A 7 -4.16 10.96 0.87
C THR A 7 -5.01 9.72 0.91
N PHE A 8 -4.88 8.94 1.98
CA PHE A 8 -5.84 7.87 2.28
C PHE A 8 -6.06 7.74 3.78
N ASP A 9 -7.23 7.24 4.12
CA ASP A 9 -7.59 6.83 5.47
C ASP A 9 -7.46 5.31 5.59
N ILE A 10 -7.04 4.85 6.77
CA ILE A 10 -7.14 3.43 7.13
C ILE A 10 -8.47 3.25 7.86
N ASP A 11 -9.42 2.60 7.21
CA ASP A 11 -10.77 2.39 7.74
C ASP A 11 -10.79 1.22 8.73
N ARG A 12 -9.99 0.19 8.46
CA ARG A 12 -9.88 -1.01 9.29
C ARG A 12 -8.46 -1.55 9.25
N PHE A 13 -7.98 -2.06 10.38
CA PHE A 13 -6.69 -2.73 10.51
C PHE A 13 -6.85 -3.90 11.48
N ASP A 14 -7.15 -5.09 10.96
CA ASP A 14 -7.27 -6.30 11.77
C ASP A 14 -5.97 -7.07 11.75
N THR A 15 -5.24 -7.04 12.86
CA THR A 15 -4.04 -7.88 13.03
C THR A 15 -4.45 -9.25 13.57
N GLU A 16 -4.07 -10.30 12.86
CA GLU A 16 -4.21 -11.68 13.33
C GLU A 16 -3.24 -11.96 14.49
N LYS A 17 -3.47 -13.08 15.18
CA LYS A 17 -2.49 -13.57 16.15
C LYS A 17 -1.15 -13.85 15.44
N PRO A 18 -0.01 -13.65 16.12
CA PRO A 18 1.28 -14.06 15.59
C PRO A 18 1.26 -15.51 15.12
N HIS A 19 1.78 -15.76 13.92
CA HIS A 19 1.97 -17.12 13.42
C HIS A 19 3.41 -17.62 13.67
N ASP A 20 4.34 -16.71 13.97
CA ASP A 20 5.68 -17.00 14.46
C ASP A 20 6.09 -15.94 15.51
N GLU A 21 6.69 -16.39 16.60
CA GLU A 21 7.21 -15.52 17.65
C GLU A 21 8.42 -16.17 18.33
N HIS A 22 9.62 -15.70 18.00
CA HIS A 22 10.89 -16.22 18.51
C HIS A 22 11.91 -15.11 18.66
N ASP A 23 12.76 -15.17 19.69
CA ASP A 23 13.92 -14.28 19.86
C ASP A 23 13.61 -12.76 19.79
N GLY A 24 12.41 -12.36 20.21
CA GLY A 24 11.97 -10.95 20.16
C GLY A 24 11.58 -10.47 18.76
N VAL A 25 11.39 -11.39 17.82
CA VAL A 25 10.88 -11.18 16.47
C VAL A 25 9.49 -11.82 16.38
N THR A 26 8.51 -11.05 15.90
CA THR A 26 7.12 -11.50 15.77
C THR A 26 6.66 -11.32 14.34
N LEU A 27 6.09 -12.37 13.74
CA LEU A 27 5.47 -12.32 12.43
C LEU A 27 3.95 -12.38 12.56
N THR A 28 3.27 -11.39 11.99
CA THR A 28 1.81 -11.26 11.99
C THR A 28 1.29 -11.07 10.58
N ARG A 29 0.03 -11.46 10.36
CA ARG A 29 -0.74 -11.04 9.18
C ARG A 29 -1.73 -9.97 9.61
N ALA A 30 -1.99 -9.00 8.75
CA ALA A 30 -3.09 -8.08 8.93
C ALA A 30 -3.92 -7.92 7.66
N HIS A 31 -5.22 -7.73 7.88
CA HIS A 31 -6.19 -7.37 6.87
C HIS A 31 -6.58 -5.90 7.04
N ILE A 32 -6.50 -5.11 5.98
CA ILE A 32 -6.63 -3.64 6.05
C ILE A 32 -7.54 -3.17 4.92
N THR A 33 -8.46 -2.26 5.24
CA THR A 33 -9.26 -1.54 4.24
C THR A 33 -8.92 -0.05 4.29
N LYS A 34 -8.92 0.60 3.13
CA LYS A 34 -8.55 2.02 3.00
C LYS A 34 -9.52 2.76 2.10
N THR A 35 -9.63 4.06 2.34
CA THR A 35 -10.33 5.00 1.47
C THR A 35 -9.32 6.02 0.94
N PHE A 36 -9.18 6.11 -0.38
CA PHE A 36 -8.27 7.03 -1.06
C PHE A 36 -8.98 8.32 -1.50
N HIS A 37 -8.25 9.43 -1.39
CA HIS A 37 -8.68 10.76 -1.77
C HIS A 37 -7.63 11.45 -2.66
N GLY A 38 -8.08 12.37 -3.51
CA GLY A 38 -7.22 13.08 -4.47
C GLY A 38 -7.24 12.43 -5.84
N ASP A 39 -6.06 12.23 -6.44
CA ASP A 39 -5.96 11.69 -7.80
C ASP A 39 -6.38 10.22 -7.89
N LEU A 40 -6.12 9.42 -6.86
CA LEU A 40 -6.85 8.19 -6.58
C LEU A 40 -8.05 8.53 -5.70
N ALA A 41 -9.24 8.20 -6.17
CA ALA A 41 -10.46 8.30 -5.38
C ALA A 41 -11.21 6.96 -5.44
N GLY A 42 -11.36 6.28 -4.31
CA GLY A 42 -11.89 4.92 -4.27
C GLY A 42 -11.54 4.18 -2.99
N GLY A 43 -11.80 2.88 -2.98
CA GLY A 43 -11.51 2.00 -1.86
C GLY A 43 -10.41 1.00 -2.19
N SER A 44 -9.73 0.50 -1.16
CA SER A 44 -8.85 -0.66 -1.30
C SER A 44 -8.97 -1.64 -0.14
N GLU A 45 -8.52 -2.86 -0.40
CA GLU A 45 -8.42 -3.94 0.55
C GLU A 45 -7.06 -4.62 0.37
N THR A 46 -6.34 -4.87 1.47
CA THR A 46 -5.01 -5.48 1.45
C THR A 46 -4.81 -6.48 2.56
N ASP A 47 -4.09 -7.54 2.23
CA ASP A 47 -3.44 -8.42 3.19
C ASP A 47 -1.94 -8.14 3.21
N ILE A 48 -1.40 -7.91 4.41
CA ILE A 48 0.03 -7.75 4.64
C ILE A 48 0.56 -8.77 5.64
N ILE A 49 1.81 -9.17 5.49
CA ILE A 49 2.60 -9.86 6.50
C ILE A 49 3.60 -8.84 7.06
N MET A 50 3.66 -8.72 8.38
CA MET A 50 4.51 -7.76 9.09
C MET A 50 5.55 -8.50 9.95
N VAL A 51 6.74 -7.92 10.01
CA VAL A 51 7.81 -8.33 10.92
C VAL A 51 7.98 -7.24 11.97
N GLN A 52 7.64 -7.57 13.22
CA GLN A 52 7.83 -6.70 14.36
C GLN A 52 9.11 -7.10 15.10
N THR A 53 9.96 -6.12 15.37
CA THR A 53 11.14 -6.25 16.24
C THR A 53 11.15 -5.03 17.18
N ALA A 54 12.27 -4.74 17.85
CA ALA A 54 12.42 -3.52 18.66
C ALA A 54 12.00 -2.22 17.89
N GLN A 55 12.12 -2.23 16.57
CA GLN A 55 11.44 -1.31 15.65
C GLN A 55 10.72 -2.16 14.59
N PRO A 56 9.51 -1.80 14.12
CA PRO A 56 8.90 -2.48 12.98
C PRO A 56 9.92 -2.57 11.85
N ALA A 57 10.25 -3.78 11.43
CA ALA A 57 11.42 -4.01 10.59
C ALA A 57 11.05 -4.08 9.11
N ALA A 58 9.87 -4.64 8.80
CA ALA A 58 9.43 -4.84 7.43
C ALA A 58 7.94 -5.18 7.35
N TYR A 59 7.37 -4.99 6.17
CA TYR A 59 6.14 -5.65 5.78
C TYR A 59 6.10 -5.86 4.26
N ALA A 60 5.32 -6.85 3.82
CA ALA A 60 5.03 -7.09 2.41
C ALA A 60 3.56 -7.50 2.25
N GLY A 61 2.97 -7.28 1.09
CA GLY A 61 1.57 -7.61 0.88
C GLY A 61 1.05 -7.28 -0.52
N ILE A 62 -0.23 -7.56 -0.71
CA ILE A 62 -0.94 -7.33 -1.96
C ILE A 62 -2.21 -6.53 -1.65
N GLU A 63 -2.47 -5.48 -2.41
CA GLU A 63 -3.59 -4.57 -2.23
C GLU A 63 -4.39 -4.46 -3.52
N ARG A 64 -5.72 -4.63 -3.46
CA ARG A 64 -6.61 -4.33 -4.58
C ARG A 64 -7.21 -2.95 -4.38
N PHE A 65 -7.04 -2.08 -5.36
CA PHE A 65 -7.71 -0.79 -5.45
C PHE A 65 -8.87 -0.85 -6.46
N GLU A 66 -10.00 -0.26 -6.11
CA GLU A 66 -11.14 -0.01 -7.00
C GLU A 66 -11.61 1.44 -6.85
N GLY A 67 -11.68 2.16 -7.98
CA GLY A 67 -12.03 3.58 -7.96
C GLY A 67 -11.68 4.30 -9.25
N SER A 68 -11.24 5.54 -9.13
CA SER A 68 -10.74 6.35 -10.25
C SER A 68 -9.29 6.75 -10.05
N VAL A 69 -8.53 6.81 -11.14
CA VAL A 69 -7.23 7.50 -11.21
C VAL A 69 -7.39 8.68 -12.16
N GLN A 70 -7.27 9.91 -11.64
CA GLN A 70 -7.44 11.16 -12.37
C GLN A 70 -8.71 11.15 -13.26
N GLY A 71 -9.82 10.66 -12.68
CA GLY A 71 -11.13 10.56 -13.34
C GLY A 71 -11.35 9.32 -14.21
N ARG A 72 -10.36 8.45 -14.41
CA ARG A 72 -10.53 7.17 -15.14
C ARG A 72 -10.94 6.07 -14.18
N MET A 73 -12.17 5.57 -14.33
CA MET A 73 -12.71 4.48 -13.50
C MET A 73 -12.10 3.13 -13.85
N GLY A 74 -11.75 2.34 -12.83
CA GLY A 74 -11.23 0.99 -12.96
C GLY A 74 -10.69 0.46 -11.64
N GLY A 75 -9.86 -0.58 -11.72
CA GLY A 75 -9.15 -1.12 -10.58
C GLY A 75 -7.83 -1.75 -10.99
N PHE A 76 -6.94 -1.96 -10.03
CA PHE A 76 -5.66 -2.62 -10.21
C PHE A 76 -5.17 -3.20 -8.88
N VAL A 77 -4.09 -3.96 -8.93
CA VAL A 77 -3.46 -4.57 -7.76
C VAL A 77 -2.07 -3.97 -7.57
N LEU A 78 -1.78 -3.57 -6.33
CA LEU A 78 -0.48 -3.11 -5.87
C LEU A 78 0.24 -4.24 -5.11
N GLN A 79 1.52 -4.41 -5.38
CA GLN A 79 2.43 -5.18 -4.54
C GLN A 79 3.19 -4.23 -3.63
N HIS A 80 3.22 -4.55 -2.34
CA HIS A 80 3.89 -3.79 -1.30
C HIS A 80 5.21 -4.47 -0.92
N ASN A 81 6.24 -3.65 -0.71
CA ASN A 81 7.48 -4.07 -0.09
C ASN A 81 8.01 -2.92 0.77
N ALA A 82 8.24 -3.17 2.05
CA ALA A 82 8.65 -2.15 3.01
C ALA A 82 9.70 -2.71 3.97
N GLY A 83 10.61 -1.86 4.40
CA GLY A 83 11.63 -2.22 5.36
C GLY A 83 12.26 -1.02 6.06
N GLY A 84 13.07 -1.30 7.07
CA GLY A 84 13.94 -0.33 7.72
C GLY A 84 15.40 -0.76 7.61
N GLU A 85 16.28 0.17 7.25
CA GLU A 85 17.74 -0.02 7.28
C GLU A 85 18.39 1.15 8.01
N ALA A 86 19.18 0.87 9.05
CA ALA A 86 19.89 1.89 9.83
C ALA A 86 19.00 3.06 10.35
N GLY A 87 17.74 2.76 10.69
CA GLY A 87 16.77 3.76 11.16
C GLY A 87 16.07 4.54 10.04
N VAL A 88 16.35 4.23 8.77
CA VAL A 88 15.68 4.79 7.61
C VAL A 88 14.63 3.81 7.11
N LEU A 89 13.37 4.23 7.11
CA LEU A 89 12.27 3.47 6.53
C LEU A 89 12.22 3.68 5.02
N TRP A 90 11.98 2.61 4.28
CA TRP A 90 11.71 2.65 2.85
C TRP A 90 10.49 1.81 2.53
N MET A 91 9.81 2.16 1.44
CA MET A 91 8.64 1.43 1.00
C MET A 91 8.35 1.68 -0.48
N THR A 92 7.99 0.61 -1.18
CA THR A 92 7.62 0.64 -2.59
C THR A 92 6.25 0.01 -2.81
N TRP A 93 5.45 0.67 -3.64
CA TRP A 93 4.29 0.10 -4.32
C TRP A 93 4.68 -0.19 -5.76
N LYS A 94 4.26 -1.34 -6.27
CA LYS A 94 4.37 -1.68 -7.68
C LYS A 94 3.02 -2.14 -8.21
N ILE A 95 2.55 -1.53 -9.28
CA ILE A 95 1.36 -1.99 -9.98
C ILE A 95 1.67 -3.34 -10.65
N VAL A 96 0.83 -4.34 -10.41
CA VAL A 96 0.92 -5.63 -11.08
C VAL A 96 0.45 -5.45 -12.53
N GLU A 97 1.35 -5.61 -13.50
CA GLU A 97 1.20 -5.17 -14.92
C GLU A 97 -0.05 -5.70 -15.65
N THR A 98 -0.65 -6.79 -15.20
CA THR A 98 -1.85 -7.39 -15.82
C THR A 98 -3.11 -7.27 -14.97
N SER A 99 -3.06 -6.48 -13.89
CA SER A 99 -4.17 -6.36 -12.93
C SER A 99 -5.16 -5.24 -13.25
N GLY A 100 -4.79 -4.33 -14.14
CA GLY A 100 -5.63 -3.21 -14.54
C GLY A 100 -6.96 -3.64 -15.16
N THR A 101 -8.04 -2.98 -14.78
CA THR A 101 -9.41 -3.24 -15.28
C THR A 101 -10.11 -1.94 -15.68
N GLY A 102 -11.17 -2.06 -16.48
CA GLY A 102 -11.96 -0.90 -16.92
C GLY A 102 -11.13 0.13 -17.68
N GLY A 103 -11.29 1.40 -17.33
CA GLY A 103 -10.50 2.51 -17.88
C GLY A 103 -9.03 2.54 -17.42
N LEU A 104 -8.61 1.58 -16.58
CA LEU A 104 -7.24 1.39 -16.10
C LEU A 104 -6.61 0.09 -16.65
N ALA A 105 -7.23 -0.56 -17.64
CA ALA A 105 -6.64 -1.72 -18.30
C ALA A 105 -5.30 -1.35 -18.95
N GLY A 106 -4.24 -2.10 -18.63
CA GLY A 106 -2.87 -1.82 -19.10
C GLY A 106 -2.04 -0.91 -18.18
N ILE A 107 -2.61 -0.45 -17.06
CA ILE A 107 -1.89 0.41 -16.11
C ILE A 107 -0.64 -0.29 -15.55
N ARG A 108 0.47 0.45 -15.50
CA ARG A 108 1.74 0.02 -14.92
C ARG A 108 2.44 1.19 -14.24
N GLY A 109 3.23 0.93 -13.23
CA GLY A 109 3.86 2.00 -12.46
C GLY A 109 4.29 1.59 -11.07
N GLU A 110 4.78 2.56 -10.32
CA GLU A 110 5.27 2.40 -8.97
C GLU A 110 4.99 3.64 -8.14
N GLY A 111 5.02 3.47 -6.82
CA GLY A 111 4.67 4.54 -5.90
C GLY A 111 5.20 4.30 -4.50
N GLN A 112 4.80 5.18 -3.60
CA GLN A 112 5.13 5.11 -2.18
C GLN A 112 4.07 5.84 -1.36
N ILE A 113 3.97 5.43 -0.10
CA ILE A 113 3.27 6.07 1.01
C ILE A 113 4.29 6.94 1.72
N ILE A 114 3.86 8.13 2.08
CA ILE A 114 4.58 9.08 2.90
C ILE A 114 3.77 9.22 4.18
N VAL A 115 4.45 9.10 5.32
CA VAL A 115 3.82 9.28 6.64
C VAL A 115 4.26 10.63 7.20
N GLY A 116 3.29 11.50 7.44
CA GLY A 116 3.50 12.83 8.00
C GLY A 116 3.87 12.78 9.49
N PRO A 117 4.37 13.90 10.06
CA PRO A 117 4.73 13.98 11.48
C PRO A 117 3.56 13.71 12.45
N GLY A 118 2.31 13.95 12.02
CA GLY A 118 1.10 13.67 12.80
C GLY A 118 0.54 12.27 12.57
N GLY A 119 1.20 11.45 11.74
CA GLY A 119 0.72 10.12 11.35
C GLY A 119 -0.21 10.12 10.14
N GLU A 120 -0.39 11.26 9.46
CA GLU A 120 -1.21 11.34 8.26
C GLU A 120 -0.57 10.55 7.11
N HIS A 121 -1.40 9.85 6.33
CA HIS A 121 -0.93 9.09 5.19
C HIS A 121 -1.18 9.83 3.87
N SER A 122 -0.11 10.08 3.13
CA SER A 122 -0.18 10.50 1.73
C SER A 122 0.51 9.49 0.82
N TYR A 123 0.27 9.60 -0.48
CA TYR A 123 0.91 8.75 -1.48
C TYR A 123 1.35 9.53 -2.71
N THR A 124 2.27 8.92 -3.45
CA THR A 124 2.65 9.31 -4.80
C THR A 124 2.68 8.05 -5.66
N LEU A 125 2.17 8.12 -6.89
CA LEU A 125 2.12 7.02 -7.83
C LEU A 125 2.51 7.54 -9.23
N ASP A 126 3.68 7.15 -9.69
CA ASP A 126 4.13 7.39 -11.06
C ASP A 126 3.65 6.22 -11.94
N TYR A 127 2.84 6.52 -12.95
CA TYR A 127 2.18 5.49 -13.75
C TYR A 127 2.12 5.80 -15.24
N GLU A 128 1.90 4.76 -16.02
CA GLU A 128 1.57 4.80 -17.45
C GLU A 128 0.33 3.96 -17.72
N LEU A 129 -0.41 4.34 -18.76
CA LEU A 129 -1.63 3.67 -19.21
C LEU A 129 -1.69 3.66 -20.74
#